data_AF-V4MDB3-F1
#
_entry.id   AF-V4MDB3-F1
#
_cell.length_a   1.000
_cell.length_b   1.000
_cell.length_c   1.000
_cell.angle_alpha   90.00
_cell.angle_beta   90.00
_cell.angle_gamma   90.00
#
_symmetry.space_group_name_H-M   'P 1'
#
loop_
_entity.id
_entity.type
_entity.pdbx_description
1 polymer ?
#
loop_
_entity_poly.entity_id
_entity_poly.type
_entity_poly.pdbx_seq_one_letter_code
_entity_poly.pdbx_strand_id
1 'polypeptide(L)'
;MIRNLTVLRELGVPEELLFSRLLFGDKQSVCCDKEIFDESLKKVVDMGFDPTTSKLVDALHAFRSMSDETMEEKVNVYKSLGFDEEDVWAMFKKWPKFLSYSEDKITRKFDTLDECGLVQDQVWSVFNKFPQCMGFSNDDFATMVTRYPWFLNLSPFTVEKKTEFLVKEMNWPIQALVSNPQVLGYSMEKRIVPMCNVIKALMTRGLMAI
;
A
#
# COMPACT_ATOMS: atom_id res chain seq x y z
N MET A 1 7.51 -18.46 18.76
CA MET A 1 6.32 -17.58 18.87
C MET A 1 6.38 -16.64 20.07
N ILE A 2 6.20 -17.10 21.33
CA ILE A 2 6.18 -16.21 22.53
C ILE A 2 7.44 -15.33 22.60
N ARG A 3 8.62 -15.92 22.40
CA ARG A 3 9.89 -15.18 22.38
C ARG A 3 9.94 -14.06 21.33
N ASN A 4 9.52 -14.31 20.09
CA ASN A 4 9.55 -13.32 19.01
C ASN A 4 8.58 -12.17 19.29
N LEU A 5 7.42 -12.45 19.90
CA LEU A 5 6.49 -11.42 20.38
C LEU A 5 7.09 -10.57 21.49
N THR A 6 7.83 -11.19 22.42
CA THR A 6 8.55 -10.45 23.47
C THR A 6 9.58 -9.51 22.87
N VAL A 7 10.37 -9.96 21.88
CA VAL A 7 11.37 -9.11 21.20
C VAL A 7 10.72 -7.93 20.47
N LEU A 8 9.61 -8.15 19.76
CA LEU A 8 8.88 -7.05 19.11
C LEU A 8 8.31 -6.06 20.12
N ARG A 9 7.80 -6.54 21.26
CA ARG A 9 7.32 -5.68 22.34
C ARG A 9 8.45 -4.86 22.98
N GLU A 10 9.61 -5.48 23.20
CA GLU A 10 10.81 -4.80 23.71
C GLU A 10 11.35 -3.74 22.74
N LEU A 11 11.19 -3.95 21.44
CA LEU A 11 11.49 -2.95 20.40
C LEU A 11 10.45 -1.81 20.33
N GLY A 12 9.37 -1.89 21.10
CA GLY A 12 8.34 -0.84 21.16
C GLY A 12 7.23 -0.99 20.12
N VAL A 13 7.06 -2.16 19.50
CA VAL A 13 5.92 -2.42 18.60
C VAL A 13 4.62 -2.42 19.43
N PRO A 14 3.62 -1.59 19.09
CA PRO A 14 2.35 -1.52 19.79
C PRO A 14 1.65 -2.88 19.86
N GLU A 15 1.14 -3.24 21.04
CA GLU A 15 0.45 -4.52 21.25
C GLU A 15 -0.75 -4.70 20.30
N GLU A 16 -1.48 -3.63 20.00
CA GLU A 16 -2.59 -3.65 19.04
C GLU A 16 -2.18 -4.13 17.64
N LEU A 17 -0.99 -3.75 17.17
CA LEU A 17 -0.46 -4.19 15.87
C LEU A 17 -0.06 -5.67 15.91
N LEU A 18 0.52 -6.11 17.03
CA LEU A 18 0.86 -7.52 17.26
C LEU A 18 -0.41 -8.38 17.29
N PHE A 19 -1.43 -7.96 18.05
CA PHE A 19 -2.71 -8.65 18.13
C PHE A 19 -3.42 -8.72 16.78
N SER A 20 -3.52 -7.59 16.07
CA SER A 20 -4.12 -7.53 14.74
C SER A 20 -3.45 -8.52 13.78
N ARG A 21 -2.11 -8.63 13.84
CA ARG A 21 -1.36 -9.53 12.96
C ARG A 21 -1.42 -11.00 13.37
N LEU A 22 -1.52 -11.32 14.65
CA LEU A 22 -1.71 -12.69 15.12
C LEU A 22 -3.11 -13.24 14.81
N LEU A 23 -4.13 -12.36 14.85
CA LEU A 23 -5.53 -12.73 14.64
C LEU A 23 -5.93 -12.73 13.16
N PHE A 24 -5.50 -11.71 12.42
CA PHE A 24 -5.97 -11.44 11.05
C PHE A 24 -4.85 -11.43 10.00
N GLY A 25 -3.58 -11.54 10.43
CA GLY A 25 -2.41 -11.48 9.55
C GLY A 25 -1.69 -12.83 9.38
N ASP A 26 -0.63 -12.80 8.58
CA ASP A 26 0.21 -13.97 8.32
C ASP A 26 1.05 -14.33 9.56
N LYS A 27 0.70 -15.48 10.18
CA LYS A 27 1.37 -16.02 11.37
C LYS A 27 2.82 -16.42 11.08
N GLN A 28 3.20 -16.69 9.82
CA GLN A 28 4.58 -17.08 9.47
C GLN A 28 5.62 -16.02 9.85
N SER A 29 5.26 -14.74 9.85
CA SER A 29 6.18 -13.63 10.19
C SER A 29 6.66 -13.65 11.65
N VAL A 30 5.87 -14.24 12.56
CA VAL A 30 6.16 -14.29 14.01
C VAL A 30 6.45 -15.72 14.50
N CYS A 31 5.99 -16.73 13.75
CA CYS A 31 6.11 -18.14 14.11
C CYS A 31 7.34 -18.84 13.52
N CYS A 32 8.27 -18.09 12.93
CA CYS A 32 9.51 -18.62 12.36
C CYS A 32 10.59 -18.93 13.40
N ASP A 33 11.60 -19.69 12.97
CA ASP A 33 12.79 -19.99 13.74
C ASP A 33 13.49 -18.73 14.22
N LYS A 34 14.06 -18.82 15.43
CA LYS A 34 14.68 -17.69 16.13
C LYS A 34 15.75 -16.99 15.28
N GLU A 35 16.61 -17.77 14.63
CA GLU A 35 17.76 -17.24 13.87
C GLU A 35 17.29 -16.43 12.68
N ILE A 36 16.31 -16.95 11.93
CA ILE A 36 15.75 -16.28 10.76
C ILE A 36 14.98 -15.03 11.18
N PHE A 37 14.23 -15.09 12.28
CA PHE A 37 13.52 -13.94 12.82
C PHE A 37 14.49 -12.81 13.21
N ASP A 38 15.57 -13.14 13.92
CA ASP A 38 16.55 -12.15 14.37
C ASP A 38 17.31 -11.53 13.19
N GLU A 39 17.62 -12.31 12.14
CA GLU A 39 18.26 -11.81 10.93
C GLU A 39 17.36 -10.84 10.15
N SER A 40 16.10 -11.22 9.89
CA SER A 40 15.14 -10.33 9.22
C SER A 40 14.87 -9.06 10.03
N LEU A 41 14.79 -9.19 11.36
CA LEU A 41 14.58 -8.05 12.25
C LEU A 41 15.76 -7.10 12.24
N LYS A 42 16.99 -7.63 12.24
CA LYS A 42 18.19 -6.82 12.10
C LYS A 42 18.19 -6.06 10.78
N LYS A 43 17.88 -6.71 9.66
CA LYS A 43 17.77 -6.07 8.32
C LYS A 43 16.78 -4.90 8.35
N VAL A 44 15.58 -5.10 8.90
CA VAL A 44 14.54 -4.07 8.97
C VAL A 44 14.94 -2.91 9.91
N VAL A 45 15.60 -3.19 11.03
CA VAL A 45 16.10 -2.16 11.95
C VAL A 45 17.26 -1.36 11.34
N ASP A 46 18.23 -2.04 10.70
CA ASP A 46 19.38 -1.42 10.03
C ASP A 46 18.93 -0.53 8.86
N MET A 47 17.83 -0.88 8.19
CA MET A 47 17.19 -0.03 7.18
C MET A 47 16.49 1.20 7.75
N GLY A 48 16.35 1.32 9.07
CA GLY A 48 15.77 2.49 9.74
C GLY A 48 14.25 2.52 9.76
N PHE A 49 13.59 1.36 9.76
CA PHE A 49 12.15 1.30 10.00
C PHE A 49 11.81 1.66 11.45
N ASP A 50 10.79 2.49 11.64
CA ASP A 50 10.25 2.83 12.96
C ASP A 50 9.47 1.62 13.53
N PRO A 51 9.89 1.06 14.68
CA PRO A 51 9.21 -0.07 15.32
C PRO A 51 7.76 0.22 15.72
N THR A 52 7.39 1.48 15.89
CA THR A 52 6.04 1.86 16.29
C THR A 52 5.03 1.75 15.15
N THR A 53 5.50 1.63 13.90
CA THR A 53 4.64 1.63 12.71
C THR A 53 4.35 0.22 12.19
N SER A 54 3.14 0.00 11.65
CA SER A 54 2.75 -1.25 10.95
C SER A 54 3.67 -1.61 9.78
N LYS A 55 4.39 -0.63 9.23
CA LYS A 55 5.39 -0.80 8.17
C LYS A 55 6.52 -1.73 8.59
N LEU A 56 6.97 -1.71 9.84
CA LEU A 56 8.02 -2.63 10.30
C LEU A 56 7.54 -4.08 10.17
N VAL A 57 6.28 -4.35 10.54
CA VAL A 57 5.69 -5.69 10.43
C VAL A 57 5.50 -6.12 8.98
N ASP A 58 5.10 -5.19 8.11
CA ASP A 58 4.99 -5.45 6.66
C ASP A 58 6.36 -5.70 6.01
N ALA A 59 7.41 -4.99 6.43
CA ALA A 59 8.77 -5.21 5.96
C ALA A 59 9.32 -6.56 6.42
N LEU A 60 9.11 -6.91 7.69
CA LEU A 60 9.46 -8.23 8.23
C LEU A 60 8.80 -9.36 7.43
N HIS A 61 7.52 -9.18 7.07
CA HIS A 61 6.81 -10.15 6.24
C HIS A 61 7.42 -10.27 4.84
N ALA A 62 7.79 -9.15 4.21
CA ALA A 62 8.44 -9.15 2.90
C ALA A 62 9.79 -9.90 2.94
N PHE A 63 10.65 -9.58 3.91
CA PHE A 63 11.95 -10.25 4.10
C PHE A 63 11.83 -11.73 4.43
N ARG A 64 10.73 -12.14 5.08
CA ARG A 64 10.53 -13.54 5.42
C ARG A 64 9.94 -14.36 4.29
N SER A 65 9.06 -13.75 3.49
CA SER A 65 8.34 -14.43 2.42
C SER A 65 9.19 -14.71 1.19
N MET A 66 10.33 -14.01 1.04
CA MET A 66 11.22 -14.09 -0.12
C MET A 66 12.67 -14.25 0.33
N SER A 67 13.51 -14.91 -0.47
CA SER A 67 14.96 -14.92 -0.24
C SER A 67 15.58 -13.59 -0.65
N ASP A 68 16.81 -13.34 -0.19
CA ASP A 68 17.58 -12.16 -0.61
C ASP A 68 17.75 -12.13 -2.14
N GLU A 69 18.00 -13.29 -2.77
CA GLU A 69 18.07 -13.44 -4.24
C GLU A 69 16.78 -12.99 -4.92
N THR A 70 15.61 -13.45 -4.47
CA THR A 70 14.31 -13.07 -5.05
C THR A 70 14.02 -11.57 -4.86
N MET A 71 14.43 -10.97 -3.75
CA MET A 71 14.32 -9.51 -3.60
C MET A 71 15.22 -8.78 -4.58
N GLU A 72 16.44 -9.25 -4.78
CA GLU A 72 17.40 -8.65 -5.70
C GLU A 72 16.90 -8.72 -7.15
N GLU A 73 16.33 -9.87 -7.56
CA GLU A 73 15.65 -10.04 -8.86
C GLU A 73 14.53 -9.00 -9.05
N LYS A 74 13.68 -8.80 -8.04
CA LYS A 74 12.61 -7.80 -8.09
C LYS A 74 13.15 -6.38 -8.18
N VAL A 75 14.18 -6.05 -7.41
CA VAL A 75 14.85 -4.74 -7.50
C VAL A 75 15.43 -4.55 -8.90
N ASN A 76 16.00 -5.60 -9.51
CA ASN A 76 16.50 -5.58 -10.87
C ASN A 76 15.39 -5.36 -11.92
N VAL A 77 14.17 -5.87 -11.69
CA VAL A 77 13.00 -5.54 -12.52
C VAL A 77 12.68 -4.05 -12.43
N TYR A 78 12.70 -3.43 -11.25
CA TYR A 78 12.51 -1.97 -11.17
C TYR A 78 13.64 -1.20 -11.84
N LYS A 79 14.89 -1.67 -11.75
CA LYS A 79 16.04 -1.06 -12.44
C LYS A 79 15.89 -1.14 -13.97
N SER A 80 15.39 -2.25 -14.50
CA SER A 80 15.13 -2.38 -15.95
C SER A 80 13.98 -1.48 -16.42
N LEU A 81 13.06 -1.14 -15.51
CA LEU A 81 11.99 -0.15 -15.73
C LEU A 81 12.45 1.31 -15.53
N GLY A 82 13.74 1.52 -15.22
CA GLY A 82 14.39 2.84 -15.14
C GLY A 82 14.45 3.45 -13.74
N PHE A 83 14.20 2.69 -12.67
CA PHE A 83 14.37 3.19 -11.30
C PHE A 83 15.83 3.10 -10.87
N ASP A 84 16.26 4.08 -10.09
CA ASP A 84 17.48 3.95 -9.30
C ASP A 84 17.24 2.99 -8.12
N GLU A 85 18.26 2.24 -7.75
CA GLU A 85 18.20 1.28 -6.65
C GLU A 85 17.88 1.99 -5.32
N GLU A 86 18.46 3.17 -5.11
CA GLU A 86 18.17 4.00 -3.93
C GLU A 86 16.69 4.36 -3.84
N ASP A 87 16.05 4.66 -4.97
CA ASP A 87 14.64 5.01 -5.03
C ASP A 87 13.74 3.81 -4.75
N VAL A 88 14.09 2.62 -5.25
CA VAL A 88 13.37 1.38 -4.95
C VAL A 88 13.38 1.11 -3.45
N TRP A 89 14.53 1.24 -2.80
CA TRP A 89 14.63 1.07 -1.34
C TRP A 89 13.93 2.20 -0.57
N ALA A 90 13.93 3.44 -1.07
CA ALA A 90 13.14 4.52 -0.48
C ALA A 90 11.62 4.25 -0.59
N MET A 91 11.16 3.70 -1.71
CA MET A 91 9.77 3.24 -1.86
C MET A 91 9.47 2.09 -0.91
N PHE A 92 10.40 1.15 -0.72
CA PHE A 92 10.25 0.05 0.24
C PHE A 92 10.03 0.53 1.66
N LYS A 93 10.81 1.52 2.10
CA LYS A 93 10.65 2.13 3.43
C LYS A 93 9.28 2.81 3.59
N LYS A 94 8.75 3.40 2.51
CA LYS A 94 7.42 4.01 2.53
C LYS A 94 6.31 2.97 2.54
N TRP A 95 6.43 1.92 1.73
CA TRP A 95 5.37 0.93 1.52
C TRP A 95 5.90 -0.48 1.24
N PRO A 96 6.31 -1.24 2.28
CA PRO A 96 7.03 -2.51 2.12
C PRO A 96 6.31 -3.57 1.28
N LYS A 97 4.98 -3.56 1.28
CA LYS A 97 4.17 -4.49 0.49
C LYS A 97 4.38 -4.39 -1.01
N PHE A 98 4.93 -3.29 -1.53
CA PHE A 98 5.10 -3.12 -2.98
C PHE A 98 6.03 -4.17 -3.60
N LEU A 99 7.07 -4.62 -2.89
CA LEU A 99 7.95 -5.71 -3.36
C LEU A 99 7.30 -7.09 -3.26
N SER A 100 6.16 -7.24 -2.59
CA SER A 100 5.47 -8.54 -2.50
C SER A 100 4.71 -8.92 -3.78
N TYR A 101 4.57 -8.01 -4.75
CA TYR A 101 3.91 -8.31 -6.02
C TYR A 101 4.80 -9.15 -6.95
N SER A 102 4.18 -9.95 -7.81
CA SER A 102 4.91 -10.69 -8.85
C SER A 102 5.52 -9.75 -9.88
N GLU A 103 6.63 -10.17 -10.48
CA GLU A 103 7.34 -9.39 -11.52
C GLU A 103 6.41 -9.10 -12.70
N ASP A 104 5.69 -10.11 -13.19
CA ASP A 104 4.66 -9.94 -14.22
C ASP A 104 3.63 -8.87 -13.89
N LYS A 105 3.21 -8.78 -12.61
CA LYS A 105 2.21 -7.80 -12.20
C LYS A 105 2.79 -6.40 -12.18
N ILE A 106 4.06 -6.26 -11.80
CA ILE A 106 4.79 -4.99 -11.82
C ILE A 106 4.94 -4.54 -13.27
N THR A 107 5.56 -5.34 -14.12
CA THR A 107 5.82 -5.01 -15.54
C THR A 107 4.53 -4.65 -16.27
N ARG A 108 3.48 -5.46 -16.15
CA ARG A 108 2.19 -5.15 -16.81
C ARG A 108 1.58 -3.83 -16.35
N LYS A 109 1.75 -3.45 -15.07
CA LYS A 109 1.22 -2.18 -14.57
C LYS A 109 2.00 -1.01 -15.16
N PHE A 110 3.32 -1.15 -15.31
CA PHE A 110 4.16 -0.18 -16.01
C PHE A 110 3.75 -0.04 -17.47
N ASP A 111 3.62 -1.16 -18.20
CA ASP A 111 3.21 -1.16 -19.60
C ASP A 111 1.84 -0.48 -19.78
N THR A 112 0.88 -0.78 -18.90
CA THR A 112 -0.44 -0.12 -18.91
C THR A 112 -0.33 1.40 -18.77
N LEU A 113 0.62 1.89 -17.97
CA LEU A 113 0.80 3.33 -17.75
C LEU A 113 1.51 4.00 -18.92
N ASP A 114 2.48 3.32 -19.53
CA ASP A 114 3.12 3.74 -20.77
C ASP A 114 2.08 3.82 -21.92
N GLU A 115 1.22 2.81 -22.04
CA GLU A 115 0.09 2.78 -23.00
C GLU A 115 -0.92 3.91 -22.75
N CYS A 116 -1.08 4.37 -21.51
CA CYS A 116 -1.90 5.55 -21.18
C CYS A 116 -1.25 6.88 -21.61
N GLY A 117 -0.04 6.85 -22.17
CA GLY A 117 0.69 8.02 -22.65
C GLY A 117 1.40 8.81 -21.54
N LEU A 118 1.63 8.19 -20.38
CA LEU A 118 2.41 8.81 -19.30
C LEU A 118 3.90 8.77 -19.64
N VAL A 119 4.61 9.86 -19.38
CA VAL A 119 6.07 9.89 -19.49
C VAL A 119 6.68 9.09 -18.34
N GLN A 120 7.84 8.45 -18.54
CA GLN A 120 8.51 7.60 -17.53
C GLN A 120 8.62 8.27 -16.14
N ASP A 121 8.97 9.56 -16.07
CA ASP A 121 9.02 10.33 -14.82
C ASP A 121 7.64 10.44 -14.13
N GLN A 122 6.56 10.51 -14.92
CA GLN A 122 5.20 10.53 -14.40
C GLN A 122 4.80 9.16 -13.89
N VAL A 123 5.15 8.09 -14.61
CA VAL A 123 4.95 6.70 -14.16
C VAL A 123 5.69 6.49 -12.84
N TRP A 124 6.95 6.91 -12.74
CA TRP A 124 7.70 6.88 -11.48
C TRP A 124 7.00 7.68 -10.38
N SER A 125 6.58 8.92 -10.67
CA SER A 125 5.80 9.72 -9.74
C SER A 125 4.53 8.99 -9.29
N VAL A 126 3.85 8.24 -10.17
CA VAL A 126 2.69 7.41 -9.80
C VAL A 126 3.09 6.32 -8.82
N PHE A 127 4.14 5.55 -9.07
CA PHE A 127 4.54 4.48 -8.15
C PHE A 127 5.05 5.01 -6.81
N ASN A 128 5.79 6.12 -6.81
CA ASN A 128 6.31 6.73 -5.58
C ASN A 128 5.21 7.47 -4.78
N LYS A 129 4.25 8.11 -5.47
CA LYS A 129 3.13 8.85 -4.84
C LYS A 129 1.88 8.03 -4.64
N PHE A 130 1.72 6.90 -5.30
CA PHE A 130 0.49 6.12 -5.28
C PHE A 130 0.78 4.63 -5.48
N PRO A 131 1.60 4.01 -4.62
CA PRO A 131 1.98 2.62 -4.79
C PRO A 131 0.79 1.65 -4.64
N GLN A 132 -0.30 2.10 -4.00
CA GLN A 132 -1.58 1.37 -3.95
C GLN A 132 -2.27 1.22 -5.32
N CYS A 133 -1.76 1.85 -6.39
CA CYS A 133 -2.17 1.54 -7.77
C CYS A 133 -2.06 0.03 -8.09
N MET A 134 -1.14 -0.66 -7.43
CA MET A 134 -0.93 -2.10 -7.54
C MET A 134 -2.10 -2.94 -6.98
N GLY A 135 -2.96 -2.34 -6.17
CA GLY A 135 -4.21 -2.94 -5.67
C GLY A 135 -5.36 -2.89 -6.67
N PHE A 136 -5.33 -1.98 -7.65
CA PHE A 136 -6.35 -1.89 -8.70
C PHE A 136 -6.04 -2.85 -9.85
N SER A 137 -7.06 -3.29 -10.59
CA SER A 137 -6.82 -3.95 -11.88
C SER A 137 -6.15 -2.98 -12.86
N ASN A 138 -5.53 -3.50 -13.91
CA ASN A 138 -4.89 -2.64 -14.92
C ASN A 138 -5.94 -1.77 -15.63
N ASP A 139 -7.04 -2.37 -16.05
CA ASP A 139 -8.15 -1.68 -16.73
C ASP A 139 -8.81 -0.62 -15.84
N ASP A 140 -9.03 -0.94 -14.56
CA ASP A 140 -9.60 0.02 -13.59
C ASP A 140 -8.66 1.20 -13.41
N PHE A 141 -7.36 0.95 -13.24
CA PHE A 141 -6.39 2.01 -13.01
C PHE A 141 -6.20 2.88 -14.25
N ALA A 142 -6.11 2.28 -15.44
CA ALA A 142 -6.10 3.00 -16.71
C ALA A 142 -7.35 3.89 -16.83
N THR A 143 -8.54 3.34 -16.55
CA THR A 143 -9.80 4.10 -16.54
C THR A 143 -9.73 5.29 -15.59
N MET A 144 -9.17 5.12 -14.38
CA MET A 144 -9.00 6.21 -13.43
C MET A 144 -8.08 7.30 -13.97
N VAL A 145 -6.92 6.91 -14.51
CA VAL A 145 -5.93 7.84 -15.09
C VAL A 145 -6.53 8.59 -16.26
N THR A 146 -7.20 7.93 -17.20
CA THR A 146 -7.85 8.58 -18.35
C THR A 146 -8.96 9.54 -17.93
N ARG A 147 -9.76 9.18 -16.92
CA ARG A 147 -10.89 10.02 -16.47
C ARG A 147 -10.48 11.20 -15.59
N TYR A 148 -9.44 11.05 -14.78
CA TYR A 148 -9.00 12.11 -13.87
C TYR A 148 -7.49 12.07 -13.63
N PRO A 149 -6.65 12.43 -14.63
CA PRO A 149 -5.19 12.38 -14.48
C PRO A 149 -4.67 13.19 -13.28
N TRP A 150 -5.42 14.22 -12.87
CA TRP A 150 -5.08 15.13 -11.78
C TRP A 150 -5.00 14.47 -10.40
N PHE A 151 -5.60 13.30 -10.14
CA PHE A 151 -5.41 12.65 -8.83
C PHE A 151 -3.95 12.22 -8.60
N LEU A 152 -3.15 12.06 -9.66
CA LEU A 152 -1.72 11.76 -9.58
C LEU A 152 -0.90 12.90 -8.93
N ASN A 153 -1.47 14.11 -8.86
CA ASN A 153 -0.86 15.25 -8.18
C ASN A 153 -1.19 15.31 -6.68
N LEU A 154 -2.06 14.44 -6.18
CA LEU A 154 -2.38 14.36 -4.76
C LEU A 154 -1.27 13.61 -4.01
N SER A 155 -1.10 13.89 -2.71
CA SER A 155 -0.11 13.15 -1.91
C SER A 155 -0.57 11.72 -1.62
N PRO A 156 0.34 10.73 -1.56
CA PRO A 156 0.02 9.33 -1.26
C PRO A 156 -0.87 9.17 -0.04
N PHE A 157 -0.48 9.87 1.04
CA PHE A 157 -1.21 9.87 2.31
C PHE A 157 -2.64 10.42 2.15
N THR A 158 -2.85 11.44 1.32
CA THR A 158 -4.18 12.01 1.07
C THR A 158 -5.06 11.02 0.32
N VAL A 159 -4.52 10.35 -0.70
CA VAL A 159 -5.31 9.39 -1.48
C VAL A 159 -5.58 8.13 -0.67
N GLU A 160 -4.61 7.62 0.09
CA GLU A 160 -4.79 6.49 1.01
C GLU A 160 -5.88 6.77 2.03
N LYS A 161 -5.79 7.89 2.76
CA LYS A 161 -6.79 8.29 3.75
C LYS A 161 -8.19 8.41 3.15
N LYS A 162 -8.31 8.96 1.94
CA LYS A 162 -9.60 9.12 1.25
C LYS A 162 -10.15 7.78 0.76
N THR A 163 -9.33 6.94 0.15
CA THR A 163 -9.74 5.62 -0.34
C THR A 163 -10.12 4.70 0.81
N GLU A 164 -9.36 4.73 1.90
CA GLU A 164 -9.68 3.96 3.11
C GLU A 164 -11.01 4.39 3.73
N PHE A 165 -11.22 5.69 3.91
CA PHE A 165 -12.50 6.23 4.39
C PHE A 165 -13.67 5.81 3.49
N LEU A 166 -13.53 5.97 2.17
CA LEU A 166 -14.60 5.66 1.22
C LEU A 166 -14.88 4.17 1.10
N VAL A 167 -13.86 3.34 0.95
CA VAL A 167 -14.05 1.90 0.70
C VAL A 167 -14.31 1.14 2.01
N LYS A 168 -13.57 1.43 3.08
CA LYS A 168 -13.68 0.68 4.35
C LYS A 168 -14.76 1.27 5.28
N GLU A 169 -14.74 2.58 5.54
CA GLU A 169 -15.65 3.17 6.54
C GLU A 169 -17.05 3.50 5.99
N MET A 170 -17.13 3.82 4.70
CA MET A 170 -18.39 4.10 4.01
C MET A 170 -18.92 2.88 3.26
N ASN A 171 -18.17 1.79 3.22
CA ASN A 171 -18.49 0.56 2.51
C ASN A 171 -18.83 0.81 1.03
N TRP A 172 -18.19 1.81 0.42
CA TRP A 172 -18.47 2.22 -0.95
C TRP A 172 -17.78 1.25 -1.93
N PRO A 173 -18.47 0.77 -2.97
CA PRO A 173 -17.88 -0.17 -3.91
C PRO A 173 -16.64 0.42 -4.58
N ILE A 174 -15.56 -0.35 -4.64
CA ILE A 174 -14.32 0.09 -5.31
C ILE A 174 -14.58 0.45 -6.78
N GLN A 175 -15.52 -0.24 -7.44
CA GLN A 175 -15.95 0.04 -8.80
C GLN A 175 -16.63 1.42 -8.97
N ALA A 176 -17.33 1.89 -7.93
CA ALA A 176 -17.90 3.24 -7.94
C ALA A 176 -16.81 4.32 -7.86
N LEU A 177 -15.76 4.05 -7.07
CA LEU A 177 -14.57 4.90 -6.97
C LEU A 177 -13.80 4.95 -8.30
N VAL A 178 -13.58 3.79 -8.93
CA VAL A 178 -12.92 3.66 -10.24
C VAL A 178 -13.68 4.41 -11.33
N SER A 179 -15.01 4.32 -11.31
CA SER A 179 -15.87 5.02 -12.27
C SER A 179 -15.87 6.53 -12.06
N ASN A 180 -15.61 7.01 -10.84
CA ASN A 180 -15.69 8.42 -10.45
C ASN A 180 -14.45 8.89 -9.66
N PRO A 181 -13.23 8.81 -10.24
CA PRO A 181 -11.97 9.09 -9.54
C PRO A 181 -11.85 10.54 -9.07
N GLN A 182 -12.64 11.46 -9.66
CA GLN A 182 -12.75 12.87 -9.26
C GLN A 182 -13.10 13.08 -7.78
N VAL A 183 -13.74 12.09 -7.14
CA VAL A 183 -14.04 12.18 -5.69
C VAL A 183 -12.78 12.31 -4.85
N LEU A 184 -11.67 11.73 -5.32
CA LEU A 184 -10.36 11.85 -4.66
C LEU A 184 -9.83 13.29 -4.70
N GLY A 185 -10.24 14.10 -5.67
CA GLY A 185 -9.87 15.51 -5.78
C GLY A 185 -10.56 16.43 -4.77
N TYR A 186 -11.68 16.02 -4.18
CA TYR A 186 -12.44 16.87 -3.26
C TYR A 186 -11.78 16.99 -1.87
N SER A 187 -12.06 18.10 -1.18
CA SER A 187 -11.62 18.28 0.22
C SER A 187 -12.29 17.25 1.11
N MET A 188 -11.47 16.54 1.91
CA MET A 188 -11.94 15.50 2.81
C MET A 188 -12.91 16.10 3.85
N GLU A 189 -12.44 17.10 4.59
CA GLU A 189 -13.16 17.72 5.71
C GLU A 189 -14.33 18.59 5.24
N LYS A 190 -14.15 19.31 4.12
CA LYS A 190 -15.17 20.28 3.67
C LYS A 190 -16.25 19.67 2.79
N ARG A 191 -15.99 18.52 2.14
CA ARG A 191 -16.90 17.97 1.13
C ARG A 191 -17.16 16.48 1.29
N ILE A 192 -16.12 15.65 1.39
CA ILE A 192 -16.28 14.19 1.42
C ILE A 192 -17.00 13.74 2.71
N VAL A 193 -16.49 14.10 3.89
CA VAL A 193 -17.10 13.74 5.19
C VAL A 193 -18.53 14.27 5.34
N PRO A 194 -18.79 15.57 5.12
CA PRO A 194 -20.15 16.10 5.27
C PRO A 194 -21.16 15.38 4.36
N MET A 195 -20.81 15.15 3.09
CA MET A 195 -21.70 14.44 2.16
C MET A 195 -21.88 12.97 2.55
N CYS A 196 -20.82 12.30 2.97
CA CYS A 196 -20.89 10.93 3.45
C CYS A 196 -21.80 10.78 4.68
N ASN A 197 -21.76 11.74 5.60
CA ASN A 197 -22.65 11.76 6.77
C ASN A 197 -24.11 11.97 6.36
N VAL A 198 -24.37 12.84 5.37
CA VAL A 198 -25.73 13.02 4.81
C VAL A 198 -26.20 11.73 4.13
N ILE A 199 -25.37 11.10 3.32
CA ILE A 199 -25.68 9.83 2.65
C ILE A 199 -25.98 8.73 3.69
N LYS A 200 -25.15 8.59 4.73
CA LYS A 200 -25.37 7.68 5.85
C LYS A 200 -26.73 7.95 6.52
N ALA A 201 -27.03 9.22 6.83
CA ALA A 201 -28.31 9.59 7.46
C ALA A 201 -29.52 9.28 6.56
N LEU A 202 -29.40 9.46 5.24
CA LEU A 202 -30.43 9.12 4.27
C LEU A 202 -30.62 7.60 4.15
N MET A 203 -29.54 6.81 4.21
CA MET A 203 -29.60 5.34 4.23
C MET A 203 -30.28 4.82 5.50
N THR A 204 -29.95 5.38 6.67
CA THR A 204 -30.60 5.00 7.93
C THR A 204 -32.11 5.31 7.91
N ARG A 205 -32.52 6.30 7.12
CA ARG A 205 -33.93 6.66 6.90
C ARG A 205 -34.60 5.89 5.77
N GLY A 206 -33.90 4.96 5.11
CA GLY A 206 -34.42 4.16 3.99
C GLY A 206 -34.65 4.94 2.69
N LEU A 207 -34.09 6.15 2.56
CA LEU A 207 -34.31 7.02 1.39
C LEU A 207 -33.31 6.74 0.26
N MET A 208 -32.23 6.00 0.53
CA MET A 208 -31.25 5.53 -0.45
C MET A 208 -30.66 4.18 -0.04
N ALA A 209 -30.24 3.38 -1.02
CA ALA A 209 -29.46 2.15 -0.83
C ALA A 209 -28.25 2.16 -1.79
N ILE A 210 -27.14 1.55 -1.36
CA ILE A 210 -25.97 1.24 -2.22
C ILE A 210 -26.12 -0.21 -2.69
#